data_AF-A0A6I1ZTG8-F1
#
_entry.id   AF-A0A6I1ZTG8-F1
#
_cell.length_a   1.000
_cell.length_b   1.000
_cell.length_c   1.000
_cell.angle_alpha   90.00
_cell.angle_beta   90.00
_cell.angle_gamma   90.00
#
_symmetry.space_group_name_H-M   'P 1'
#
loop_
_entity.id
_entity.type
_entity.pdbx_description
1 polymer ?
#
loop_
_entity_poly.entity_id
_entity_poly.type
_entity_poly.pdbx_seq_one_letter_code
_entity_poly.pdbx_strand_id
1 'polypeptide(L)'
;MNPKWLNLVGILLLIVIFCIGCSDVKEMPAPPGPPKPPPPGVKYIYPEESSTPSAPKPSPSLAPVPTSGPKNPRYIYEDGAIHVGADGEPIGLINNPDATNPTHKELLAFIKEDTSDSKIYFKGFERQGEIILARVCADFAEEVHNNAEAKGIKAAWVGIDFKGEEDGHALNAFETTDRGLVYVDCTGEDTLGSQALRQLKSIDAPTSWDKIAYVEVGKIYGAIYIDYAKSLSYDFYETYKRKWQECEEILCEYNDEVLRYNREIAGKIYYVYILNDSQRCWEKIA
;
A
#
# COMPACT_ATOMS: atom_id res chain seq x y z
N MET A 1 28.15 24.76 35.37
CA MET A 1 27.86 23.54 34.59
C MET A 1 26.52 22.99 35.05
N ASN A 2 25.55 22.85 34.15
CA ASN A 2 24.15 22.55 34.47
C ASN A 2 23.87 21.04 34.24
N PRO A 3 23.40 20.28 35.24
CA PRO A 3 23.42 18.80 35.21
C PRO A 3 22.38 18.12 34.30
N LYS A 4 21.65 18.86 33.45
CA LYS A 4 20.61 18.29 32.57
C LYS A 4 21.15 17.63 31.29
N TRP A 5 22.42 17.80 30.95
CA TRP A 5 23.02 17.26 29.72
C TRP A 5 23.57 15.83 29.82
N LEU A 6 23.67 15.26 31.03
CA LEU A 6 24.13 13.87 31.19
C LEU A 6 23.05 12.80 30.93
N ASN A 7 21.76 13.18 30.87
CA ASN A 7 20.68 12.20 30.69
C ASN A 7 20.38 11.86 29.21
N LEU A 8 20.74 12.71 28.24
CA LEU A 8 20.52 12.37 26.82
C LEU A 8 21.54 11.38 26.27
N VAL A 9 22.78 11.42 26.76
CA VAL A 9 23.84 10.50 26.32
C VAL A 9 23.64 9.11 26.94
N GLY A 10 23.06 9.03 28.14
CA GLY A 10 22.75 7.75 28.80
C GLY A 10 21.60 6.97 28.17
N ILE A 11 20.59 7.65 27.60
CA ILE A 11 19.44 7.01 26.95
C ILE A 11 19.83 6.47 25.56
N LEU A 12 20.71 7.17 24.84
CA LEU A 12 21.19 6.70 23.53
C LEU A 12 22.07 5.44 23.63
N LEU A 13 22.78 5.24 24.74
CA LEU A 13 23.67 4.09 24.93
C LEU A 13 22.93 2.81 25.37
N LEU A 14 21.74 2.93 25.97
CA LEU A 14 20.95 1.79 26.46
C LEU A 14 20.16 1.08 25.35
N ILE A 15 19.84 1.76 24.24
CA ILE A 15 19.14 1.16 23.09
C ILE A 15 20.07 0.24 22.28
N VAL A 16 21.39 0.41 22.38
CA VAL A 16 22.36 -0.37 21.60
C VAL A 16 22.72 -1.72 22.25
N ILE A 17 22.39 -1.96 23.53
CA ILE A 17 22.93 -3.11 24.28
C ILE A 17 21.98 -4.34 24.32
N PHE A 18 20.71 -4.24 23.89
CA PHE A 18 19.76 -5.37 24.03
C PHE A 18 19.66 -6.35 22.85
N CYS A 19 20.50 -6.23 21.81
CA CYS A 19 20.42 -7.09 20.61
C CYS A 19 21.68 -7.92 20.36
N ILE A 20 22.13 -8.69 21.35
CA ILE A 20 23.07 -9.79 21.12
C ILE A 20 22.44 -11.09 21.62
N GLY A 21 21.83 -11.85 20.71
CA GLY A 21 21.47 -13.25 20.99
C GLY A 21 20.26 -13.82 20.24
N CYS A 22 20.27 -13.82 18.91
CA CYS A 22 19.71 -14.90 18.06
C CYS A 22 20.06 -14.59 16.60
N SER A 23 20.99 -15.36 16.04
CA SER A 23 21.45 -15.24 14.66
C SER A 23 20.38 -15.72 13.67
N ASP A 24 20.32 -15.03 12.52
CA ASP A 24 19.60 -15.37 11.28
C ASP A 24 18.15 -14.91 11.09
N VAL A 25 17.79 -13.75 11.65
CA VAL A 25 16.72 -12.91 11.06
C VAL A 25 17.41 -11.76 10.33
N LYS A 26 17.43 -11.80 8.99
CA LYS A 26 17.73 -10.59 8.21
C LYS A 26 16.75 -9.52 8.67
N GLU A 27 17.27 -8.44 9.26
CA GLU A 27 16.48 -7.29 9.68
C GLU A 27 15.54 -6.89 8.54
N MET A 28 14.26 -6.75 8.87
CA MET A 28 13.31 -6.12 7.97
C MET A 28 13.89 -4.75 7.61
N PRO A 29 13.77 -4.27 6.36
CA PRO A 29 14.18 -2.89 6.07
C PRO A 29 13.45 -2.01 7.08
N ALA A 30 14.24 -1.25 7.86
CA ALA A 30 13.67 -0.32 8.81
C ALA A 30 12.67 0.56 8.03
N PRO A 31 11.49 0.85 8.59
CA PRO A 31 10.67 1.91 8.04
C PRO A 31 11.57 3.15 7.86
N PRO A 32 11.38 3.95 6.79
CA PRO A 32 12.22 5.12 6.57
C PRO A 32 12.30 5.89 7.88
N GLY A 33 13.52 6.04 8.40
CA GLY A 33 13.75 6.69 9.67
C GLY A 33 13.09 8.08 9.67
N PRO A 34 12.75 8.63 10.84
CA PRO A 34 12.13 9.95 10.92
C PRO A 34 12.91 10.93 10.04
N PRO A 35 12.23 11.73 9.19
CA PRO A 35 12.91 12.64 8.28
C PRO A 35 13.86 13.51 9.09
N LYS A 36 15.10 13.64 8.58
CA LYS A 36 16.11 14.51 9.23
C LYS A 36 15.48 15.90 9.44
N PRO A 37 15.62 16.51 10.62
CA PRO A 37 15.07 17.83 10.85
C PRO A 37 15.61 18.78 9.78
N PRO A 38 14.75 19.63 9.19
CA PRO A 38 15.19 20.56 8.16
C PRO A 38 16.23 21.53 8.74
N PRO A 39 17.10 22.11 7.89
CA PRO A 39 17.96 23.20 8.30
C PRO A 39 17.14 24.34 8.94
N PRO A 40 17.67 25.02 9.96
CA PRO A 40 17.01 26.19 10.55
C PRO A 40 16.62 27.19 9.45
N GLY A 41 15.34 27.57 9.35
CA GLY A 41 14.86 28.61 8.44
C GLY A 41 13.88 28.18 7.34
N VAL A 42 13.56 26.89 7.19
CA VAL A 42 12.57 26.43 6.20
C VAL A 42 11.15 26.44 6.80
N LYS A 43 10.26 27.29 6.26
CA LYS A 43 8.82 27.30 6.60
C LYS A 43 8.05 26.41 5.63
N TYR A 44 7.31 25.44 6.16
CA TYR A 44 6.23 24.78 5.42
C TYR A 44 4.89 25.41 5.82
N ILE A 45 4.13 25.86 4.82
CA ILE A 45 2.73 26.26 4.99
C ILE A 45 1.91 24.99 4.81
N TYR A 46 1.33 24.49 5.91
CA TYR A 46 0.33 23.44 5.84
C TYR A 46 -1.03 24.10 5.62
N PRO A 47 -1.86 23.62 4.68
CA PRO A 47 -3.23 24.10 4.57
C PRO A 47 -3.98 23.77 5.87
N GLU A 48 -4.69 24.77 6.40
CA GLU A 48 -5.56 24.60 7.57
C GLU A 48 -6.58 23.49 7.31
N GLU A 49 -6.85 22.71 8.36
CA GLU A 49 -7.92 21.71 8.37
C GLU A 49 -9.26 22.37 8.02
N SER A 50 -9.64 22.29 6.75
CA SER A 50 -10.95 22.73 6.30
C SER A 50 -11.96 21.64 6.62
N SER A 51 -12.94 22.04 7.43
CA SER A 51 -14.20 21.36 7.76
C SER A 51 -14.63 20.24 6.80
N THR A 52 -14.85 19.06 7.38
CA THR A 52 -15.68 17.93 6.91
C THR A 52 -16.27 18.07 5.50
N PRO A 53 -15.76 17.31 4.50
CA PRO A 53 -16.49 17.12 3.26
C PRO A 53 -17.72 16.24 3.56
N SER A 54 -18.90 16.75 3.23
CA SER A 54 -20.12 15.95 3.16
C SER A 54 -19.88 14.74 2.26
N ALA A 55 -20.22 13.55 2.76
CA ALA A 55 -20.11 12.28 2.02
C ALA A 55 -20.63 12.44 0.58
N PRO A 56 -19.81 12.11 -0.45
CA PRO A 56 -20.33 12.03 -1.80
C PRO A 56 -21.39 10.92 -1.86
N LYS A 57 -22.50 11.22 -2.52
CA LYS A 57 -23.56 10.26 -2.81
C LYS A 57 -22.95 9.09 -3.61
N PRO A 58 -23.22 7.82 -3.25
CA PRO A 58 -22.62 6.67 -3.91
C PRO A 58 -23.19 6.49 -5.33
N SER A 59 -22.29 6.13 -6.26
CA SER A 59 -22.62 5.66 -7.61
C SER A 59 -22.20 4.19 -7.73
N PRO A 60 -22.92 3.38 -8.53
CA PRO A 60 -23.05 1.95 -8.30
C PRO A 60 -21.83 1.17 -8.78
N SER A 61 -21.28 0.31 -7.92
CA SER A 61 -20.68 -0.94 -8.38
C SER A 61 -21.75 -1.68 -9.19
N LEU A 62 -21.43 -2.00 -10.44
CA LEU A 62 -22.38 -2.63 -11.35
C LEU A 62 -22.63 -4.05 -10.86
N ALA A 63 -23.74 -4.20 -10.16
CA ALA A 63 -24.29 -5.48 -9.74
C ALA A 63 -24.39 -6.44 -10.93
N PRO A 64 -24.20 -7.75 -10.71
CA PRO A 64 -24.08 -8.70 -11.79
C PRO A 64 -25.39 -8.80 -12.60
N VAL A 65 -25.27 -8.96 -13.93
CA VAL A 65 -26.40 -8.93 -14.87
C VAL A 65 -27.06 -10.32 -14.95
N PRO A 66 -28.39 -10.47 -14.73
CA PRO A 66 -29.07 -11.76 -14.83
C PRO A 66 -29.05 -12.32 -16.26
N THR A 67 -28.78 -13.62 -16.43
CA THR A 67 -28.78 -14.27 -17.76
C THR A 67 -29.77 -15.43 -17.84
N SER A 68 -30.65 -15.44 -18.86
CA SER A 68 -31.66 -16.48 -19.11
C SER A 68 -31.35 -17.38 -20.32
N GLY A 69 -30.06 -17.51 -20.68
CA GLY A 69 -29.58 -18.31 -21.82
C GLY A 69 -28.52 -19.36 -21.45
N PRO A 70 -28.04 -20.17 -22.42
CA PRO A 70 -26.95 -21.11 -22.19
C PRO A 70 -25.70 -20.36 -21.71
N LYS A 71 -25.13 -20.82 -20.59
CA LYS A 71 -23.94 -20.19 -19.98
C LYS A 71 -22.71 -20.39 -20.86
N ASN A 72 -21.99 -19.31 -21.14
CA ASN A 72 -20.70 -19.38 -21.81
C ASN A 72 -19.65 -19.88 -20.80
N PRO A 73 -18.93 -20.98 -21.06
CA PRO A 73 -17.99 -21.56 -20.09
C PRO A 73 -16.79 -20.67 -19.77
N ARG A 74 -16.58 -19.56 -20.51
CA ARG A 74 -15.52 -18.58 -20.25
C ARG A 74 -15.93 -17.50 -19.25
N TYR A 75 -17.22 -17.32 -19.02
CA TYR A 75 -17.71 -16.25 -18.15
C TYR A 75 -17.89 -16.72 -16.72
N ILE A 76 -17.71 -15.78 -15.79
CA ILE A 76 -17.87 -16.03 -14.36
C ILE A 76 -19.31 -15.70 -13.98
N TYR A 77 -19.98 -16.66 -13.34
CA TYR A 77 -21.35 -16.52 -12.89
C TYR A 77 -21.46 -16.72 -11.38
N GLU A 78 -22.19 -15.82 -10.72
CA GLU A 78 -22.51 -15.87 -9.29
C GLU A 78 -24.01 -15.62 -9.13
N ASP A 79 -24.72 -16.51 -8.43
CA ASP A 79 -26.16 -16.42 -8.18
C ASP A 79 -27.05 -16.12 -9.41
N GLY A 80 -26.65 -16.63 -10.58
CA GLY A 80 -27.39 -16.47 -11.84
C GLY A 80 -27.08 -15.17 -12.59
N ALA A 81 -26.17 -14.39 -12.06
CA ALA A 81 -25.71 -13.13 -12.59
C ALA A 81 -24.24 -13.25 -13.06
N ILE A 82 -23.80 -12.34 -13.93
CA ILE A 82 -22.47 -12.38 -14.56
C ILE A 82 -21.56 -11.28 -14.02
N HIS A 83 -20.30 -11.60 -13.74
CA HIS A 83 -19.31 -10.57 -13.42
C HIS A 83 -18.91 -9.83 -14.69
N VAL A 84 -18.84 -8.51 -14.59
CA VAL A 84 -18.47 -7.63 -15.69
C VAL A 84 -17.26 -6.78 -15.33
N GLY A 85 -16.49 -6.43 -16.34
CA GLY A 85 -15.43 -5.44 -16.26
C GLY A 85 -15.98 -4.02 -16.18
N ALA A 86 -15.07 -3.06 -16.12
CA ALA A 86 -15.39 -1.64 -16.11
C ALA A 86 -16.13 -1.15 -17.36
N ASP A 87 -15.95 -1.83 -18.48
CA ASP A 87 -16.61 -1.57 -19.76
C ASP A 87 -18.03 -2.16 -19.85
N GLY A 88 -18.46 -2.89 -18.82
CA GLY A 88 -19.74 -3.59 -18.79
C GLY A 88 -19.73 -4.92 -19.57
N GLU A 89 -18.60 -5.32 -20.15
CA GLU A 89 -18.45 -6.60 -20.81
C GLU A 89 -18.18 -7.71 -19.78
N PRO A 90 -18.63 -8.95 -20.05
CA PRO A 90 -18.36 -10.07 -19.15
C PRO A 90 -16.88 -10.38 -18.97
N ILE A 91 -16.48 -10.67 -17.73
CA ILE A 91 -15.14 -11.20 -17.43
C ILE A 91 -14.96 -12.56 -18.13
N GLY A 92 -14.00 -12.65 -19.05
CA GLY A 92 -13.74 -13.79 -19.92
C GLY A 92 -12.42 -14.50 -19.63
N LEU A 93 -12.50 -15.64 -18.96
CA LEU A 93 -11.33 -16.46 -18.62
C LEU A 93 -10.92 -17.37 -19.79
N ILE A 94 -9.62 -17.37 -20.09
CA ILE A 94 -8.98 -18.24 -21.09
C ILE A 94 -8.19 -19.33 -20.36
N ASN A 95 -8.86 -20.42 -20.01
CA ASN A 95 -8.18 -21.54 -19.35
C ASN A 95 -7.35 -22.34 -20.36
N ASN A 96 -6.08 -22.57 -20.02
CA ASN A 96 -5.19 -23.46 -20.74
C ASN A 96 -5.21 -24.84 -20.06
N PRO A 97 -5.74 -25.90 -20.74
CA PRO A 97 -5.85 -27.22 -20.13
C PRO A 97 -4.49 -27.85 -19.78
N ASP A 98 -3.41 -27.37 -20.41
CA ASP A 98 -2.04 -27.82 -20.17
C ASP A 98 -1.32 -26.99 -19.10
N ALA A 99 -1.97 -25.95 -18.56
CA ALA A 99 -1.39 -25.14 -17.49
C ALA A 99 -1.24 -25.94 -16.19
N THR A 100 -0.12 -25.68 -15.50
CA THR A 100 0.27 -26.42 -14.29
C THR A 100 0.47 -25.49 -13.10
N ASN A 101 0.37 -26.07 -11.91
CA ASN A 101 0.61 -25.35 -10.67
C ASN A 101 2.09 -24.91 -10.63
N PRO A 102 2.38 -23.61 -10.47
CA PRO A 102 3.75 -23.13 -10.40
C PRO A 102 4.41 -23.50 -9.06
N THR A 103 5.73 -23.47 -8.97
CA THR A 103 6.39 -23.23 -7.68
C THR A 103 6.15 -21.79 -7.24
N HIS A 104 6.25 -21.50 -5.95
CA HIS A 104 6.16 -20.13 -5.45
C HIS A 104 7.20 -19.21 -6.10
N LYS A 105 8.39 -19.73 -6.41
CA LYS A 105 9.42 -18.97 -7.12
C LYS A 105 9.00 -18.60 -8.55
N GLU A 106 8.42 -19.54 -9.29
CA GLU A 106 7.90 -19.29 -10.65
C GLU A 106 6.73 -18.32 -10.62
N LEU A 107 5.84 -18.43 -9.64
CA LEU A 107 4.77 -17.45 -9.42
C LEU A 107 5.32 -16.04 -9.23
N LEU A 108 6.28 -15.85 -8.31
CA LEU A 108 6.88 -14.53 -8.08
C LEU A 108 7.61 -13.99 -9.32
N ALA A 109 8.25 -14.86 -10.10
CA ALA A 109 8.90 -14.46 -11.34
C ALA A 109 7.88 -14.02 -12.39
N PHE A 110 6.77 -14.74 -12.52
CA PHE A 110 5.66 -14.39 -13.39
C PHE A 110 5.05 -13.04 -13.02
N ILE A 111 4.66 -12.84 -11.76
CA ILE A 111 4.04 -11.59 -11.31
C ILE A 111 4.97 -10.39 -11.53
N LYS A 112 6.29 -10.55 -11.29
CA LYS A 112 7.26 -9.47 -11.55
C LYS A 112 7.47 -9.13 -13.03
N GLU A 113 7.17 -10.07 -13.93
CA GLU A 113 7.29 -9.87 -15.38
C GLU A 113 5.97 -9.40 -16.00
N ASP A 114 4.84 -9.78 -15.40
CA ASP A 114 3.52 -9.32 -15.79
C ASP A 114 3.40 -7.82 -15.53
N THR A 115 2.95 -7.06 -16.53
CA THR A 115 2.87 -5.60 -16.46
C THR A 115 1.45 -5.11 -16.23
N SER A 116 0.50 -5.98 -15.84
CA SER A 116 -0.90 -5.57 -15.68
C SER A 116 -1.04 -4.49 -14.62
N ASP A 117 -0.24 -4.57 -13.55
CA ASP A 117 -0.18 -3.63 -12.43
C ASP A 117 0.31 -2.21 -12.83
N SER A 118 1.01 -2.09 -13.96
CA SER A 118 1.45 -0.81 -14.52
C SER A 118 0.31 0.00 -15.15
N LYS A 119 -0.86 -0.62 -15.34
CA LYS A 119 -2.05 0.06 -15.82
C LYS A 119 -2.72 0.82 -14.68
N ILE A 120 -3.31 1.95 -15.03
CA ILE A 120 -3.96 2.83 -14.06
C ILE A 120 -5.25 2.18 -13.57
N TYR A 121 -5.38 2.00 -12.26
CA TYR A 121 -6.66 1.70 -11.64
C TYR A 121 -7.50 2.97 -11.61
N PHE A 122 -8.72 2.87 -12.15
CA PHE A 122 -9.59 4.01 -12.24
C PHE A 122 -11.04 3.56 -12.29
N LYS A 123 -11.87 3.95 -11.33
CA LYS A 123 -13.32 3.64 -11.31
C LYS A 123 -14.15 4.51 -12.28
N GLY A 124 -13.51 5.32 -13.12
CA GLY A 124 -14.18 6.12 -14.14
C GLY A 124 -14.80 7.39 -13.57
N PHE A 125 -15.16 8.32 -14.44
CA PHE A 125 -16.02 9.45 -14.11
C PHE A 125 -16.83 9.85 -15.33
N GLU A 126 -18.03 10.37 -15.06
CA GLU A 126 -18.85 11.01 -16.07
C GLU A 126 -18.30 12.42 -16.33
N ARG A 127 -17.96 12.71 -17.57
CA ARG A 127 -17.62 14.06 -18.00
C ARG A 127 -18.50 14.46 -19.17
N GLN A 128 -19.34 15.47 -18.96
CA GLN A 128 -20.16 16.07 -20.02
C GLN A 128 -21.06 15.04 -20.75
N GLY A 129 -21.56 14.03 -20.05
CA GLY A 129 -22.41 12.98 -20.61
C GLY A 129 -21.66 11.82 -21.29
N GLU A 130 -20.32 11.83 -21.28
CA GLU A 130 -19.50 10.69 -21.68
C GLU A 130 -18.97 9.96 -20.44
N ILE A 131 -19.20 8.64 -20.40
CA ILE A 131 -18.58 7.74 -19.42
C ILE A 131 -17.18 7.42 -19.93
N ILE A 132 -16.16 7.89 -19.22
CA ILE A 132 -14.79 7.45 -19.50
C ILE A 132 -14.64 6.07 -18.86
N LEU A 133 -14.52 5.04 -19.71
CA LEU A 133 -14.41 3.66 -19.27
C LEU A 133 -13.20 3.48 -18.35
N ALA A 134 -13.50 2.83 -17.24
CA ALA A 134 -12.65 2.55 -16.11
C ALA A 134 -11.76 1.32 -16.35
N ARG A 135 -10.85 1.03 -15.41
CA ARG A 135 -10.26 -0.30 -15.22
C ARG A 135 -10.36 -0.61 -13.73
N VAL A 136 -11.17 -1.61 -13.40
CA VAL A 136 -11.47 -2.02 -12.02
C VAL A 136 -10.80 -3.35 -11.70
N CYS A 137 -10.87 -3.78 -10.44
CA CYS A 137 -10.16 -4.95 -9.93
C CYS A 137 -10.47 -6.22 -10.74
N ALA A 138 -11.71 -6.36 -11.20
CA ALA A 138 -12.13 -7.47 -12.05
C ALA A 138 -11.35 -7.54 -13.38
N ASP A 139 -11.09 -6.39 -14.03
CA ASP A 139 -10.32 -6.30 -15.28
C ASP A 139 -8.84 -6.66 -15.09
N PHE A 140 -8.24 -6.22 -13.97
CA PHE A 140 -6.86 -6.58 -13.63
C PHE A 140 -6.75 -8.08 -13.38
N ALA A 141 -7.67 -8.64 -12.58
CA ALA A 141 -7.66 -10.06 -12.25
C ALA A 141 -7.94 -10.95 -13.48
N GLU A 142 -8.78 -10.51 -14.41
CA GLU A 142 -8.98 -11.18 -15.70
C GLU A 142 -7.68 -11.23 -16.51
N GLU A 143 -7.00 -10.08 -16.63
CA GLU A 143 -5.79 -9.98 -17.43
C GLU A 143 -4.66 -10.85 -16.87
N VAL A 144 -4.40 -10.77 -15.55
CA VAL A 144 -3.36 -11.57 -14.90
C VAL A 144 -3.66 -13.06 -15.00
N HIS A 145 -4.92 -13.47 -14.83
CA HIS A 145 -5.33 -14.86 -15.06
C HIS A 145 -4.99 -15.32 -16.47
N ASN A 146 -5.42 -14.56 -17.49
CA ASN A 146 -5.25 -14.92 -18.88
C ASN A 146 -3.77 -14.93 -19.31
N ASN A 147 -2.96 -14.00 -18.78
CA ASN A 147 -1.51 -13.97 -19.01
C ASN A 147 -0.79 -15.15 -18.36
N ALA A 148 -1.22 -15.57 -17.15
CA ALA A 148 -0.68 -16.74 -16.47
C ALA A 148 -0.96 -18.03 -17.27
N GLU A 149 -2.22 -18.23 -17.65
CA GLU A 149 -2.65 -19.41 -18.41
C GLU A 149 -1.96 -19.49 -19.78
N ALA A 150 -1.75 -18.34 -20.44
CA ALA A 150 -0.98 -18.25 -21.69
C ALA A 150 0.50 -18.64 -21.53
N LYS A 151 1.08 -18.45 -20.33
CA LYS A 151 2.42 -18.90 -19.95
C LYS A 151 2.47 -20.32 -19.39
N GLY A 152 1.35 -21.04 -19.37
CA GLY A 152 1.25 -22.40 -18.83
C GLY A 152 1.21 -22.45 -17.30
N ILE A 153 0.92 -21.33 -16.65
CA ILE A 153 0.76 -21.22 -15.20
C ILE A 153 -0.72 -21.25 -14.88
N LYS A 154 -1.14 -22.22 -14.06
CA LYS A 154 -2.54 -22.37 -13.65
C LYS A 154 -2.92 -21.24 -12.69
N ALA A 155 -4.00 -20.55 -13.01
CA ALA A 155 -4.52 -19.43 -12.21
C ALA A 155 -6.02 -19.60 -11.93
N ALA A 156 -6.49 -18.87 -10.92
CA ALA A 156 -7.91 -18.68 -10.67
C ALA A 156 -8.21 -17.19 -10.54
N TRP A 157 -9.39 -16.78 -10.98
CA TRP A 157 -10.00 -15.51 -10.65
C TRP A 157 -10.83 -15.67 -9.37
N VAL A 158 -10.74 -14.73 -8.44
CA VAL A 158 -11.38 -14.81 -7.12
C VAL A 158 -12.16 -13.53 -6.86
N GLY A 159 -13.46 -13.67 -6.58
CA GLY A 159 -14.30 -12.61 -6.02
C GLY A 159 -14.29 -12.68 -4.49
N ILE A 160 -14.30 -11.50 -3.84
CA ILE A 160 -14.34 -11.36 -2.38
C ILE A 160 -15.46 -10.39 -2.03
N ASP A 161 -16.37 -10.84 -1.16
CA ASP A 161 -17.39 -9.99 -0.54
C ASP A 161 -16.95 -9.48 0.82
N PHE A 162 -17.13 -8.19 1.06
CA PHE A 162 -16.91 -7.60 2.37
C PHE A 162 -18.22 -7.48 3.13
N LYS A 163 -18.22 -7.98 4.38
CA LYS A 163 -19.41 -7.94 5.23
C LYS A 163 -19.83 -6.50 5.48
N GLY A 164 -21.04 -6.16 5.00
CA GLY A 164 -21.63 -4.83 5.20
C GLY A 164 -21.26 -3.81 4.12
N GLU A 165 -20.58 -4.24 3.05
CA GLU A 165 -20.31 -3.42 1.87
C GLU A 165 -21.04 -4.01 0.66
N GLU A 166 -21.47 -3.14 -0.26
CA GLU A 166 -22.07 -3.55 -1.54
C GLU A 166 -20.99 -3.79 -2.61
N ASP A 167 -19.82 -3.18 -2.44
CA ASP A 167 -18.67 -3.35 -3.31
C ASP A 167 -17.80 -4.51 -2.79
N GLY A 168 -17.55 -5.50 -3.65
CA GLY A 168 -16.55 -6.54 -3.42
C GLY A 168 -15.16 -6.17 -3.94
N HIS A 169 -14.27 -7.15 -3.95
CA HIS A 169 -12.95 -7.07 -4.59
C HIS A 169 -12.72 -8.28 -5.49
N ALA A 170 -11.83 -8.14 -6.47
CA ALA A 170 -11.41 -9.22 -7.34
C ALA A 170 -9.89 -9.33 -7.38
N LEU A 171 -9.38 -10.56 -7.32
CA LEU A 171 -7.95 -10.85 -7.30
C LEU A 171 -7.66 -12.24 -7.91
N ASN A 172 -6.41 -12.67 -7.88
CA ASN A 172 -6.02 -13.99 -8.40
C ASN A 172 -5.57 -14.96 -7.31
N ALA A 173 -5.80 -16.24 -7.52
CA ALA A 173 -5.25 -17.31 -6.70
C ALA A 173 -4.41 -18.29 -7.53
N PHE A 174 -3.33 -18.76 -6.91
CA PHE A 174 -2.37 -19.69 -7.51
C PHE A 174 -2.06 -20.80 -6.50
N GLU A 175 -2.40 -22.04 -6.83
CA GLU A 175 -1.97 -23.20 -6.04
C GLU A 175 -0.50 -23.47 -6.34
N THR A 176 0.38 -23.19 -5.37
CA THR A 176 1.82 -23.45 -5.55
C THR A 176 2.21 -24.84 -5.09
N THR A 177 3.13 -25.48 -5.81
CA THR A 177 3.55 -26.86 -5.54
C THR A 177 4.35 -27.02 -4.24
N ASP A 178 4.90 -25.93 -3.70
CA ASP A 178 5.82 -25.93 -2.56
C ASP A 178 5.36 -25.07 -1.38
N ARG A 179 4.35 -24.20 -1.55
CA ARG A 179 3.85 -23.31 -0.49
C ARG A 179 2.33 -23.22 -0.36
N GLY A 180 1.59 -24.05 -1.10
CA GLY A 180 0.13 -24.07 -1.11
C GLY A 180 -0.48 -22.86 -1.81
N LEU A 181 -1.72 -22.53 -1.48
CA LEU A 181 -2.48 -21.46 -2.12
C LEU A 181 -1.93 -20.07 -1.80
N VAL A 182 -1.69 -19.27 -2.85
CA VAL A 182 -1.25 -17.88 -2.76
C VAL A 182 -2.29 -16.99 -3.43
N TYR A 183 -2.73 -15.94 -2.72
CA TYR A 183 -3.57 -14.90 -3.29
C TYR A 183 -2.72 -13.69 -3.68
N VAL A 184 -2.92 -13.20 -4.89
CA VAL A 184 -2.21 -12.03 -5.44
C VAL A 184 -3.24 -10.97 -5.78
N ASP A 185 -3.11 -9.81 -5.14
CA ASP A 185 -3.85 -8.60 -5.50
C ASP A 185 -3.01 -7.78 -6.47
N CYS A 186 -3.38 -7.89 -7.75
CA CYS A 186 -2.70 -7.27 -8.89
C CYS A 186 -3.33 -5.92 -9.29
N THR A 187 -4.12 -5.33 -8.39
CA THR A 187 -4.75 -4.03 -8.64
C THR A 187 -3.68 -2.96 -8.77
N GLY A 188 -3.64 -2.29 -9.92
CA GLY A 188 -2.64 -1.26 -10.24
C GLY A 188 -2.72 0.01 -9.37
N GLU A 189 -1.90 1.00 -9.72
CA GLU A 189 -1.80 2.27 -8.98
C GLU A 189 -3.18 2.94 -8.82
N ASP A 190 -3.68 3.04 -7.58
CA ASP A 190 -4.85 3.85 -7.26
C ASP A 190 -4.48 5.34 -7.36
N THR A 191 -4.83 5.95 -8.48
CA THR A 191 -4.43 7.31 -8.84
C THR A 191 -4.98 8.41 -7.92
N LEU A 192 -6.04 8.17 -7.16
CA LEU A 192 -6.58 9.17 -6.23
C LEU A 192 -5.86 9.14 -4.88
N GLY A 193 -5.50 7.96 -4.37
CA GLY A 193 -4.69 7.81 -3.16
C GLY A 193 -3.19 8.04 -3.38
N SER A 194 -2.65 7.57 -4.51
CA SER A 194 -1.21 7.58 -4.78
C SER A 194 -0.65 8.95 -5.17
N GLN A 195 -1.43 9.79 -5.85
CA GLN A 195 -0.97 11.15 -6.23
C GLN A 195 -0.80 12.05 -5.00
N ALA A 196 -1.69 11.94 -4.02
CA ALA A 196 -1.56 12.65 -2.74
C ALA A 196 -0.32 12.17 -1.96
N LEU A 197 -0.07 10.86 -1.94
CA LEU A 197 1.10 10.26 -1.27
C LEU A 197 2.44 10.61 -1.96
N ARG A 198 2.49 10.61 -3.30
CA ARG A 198 3.70 10.96 -4.08
C ARG A 198 4.10 12.43 -3.90
N GLN A 199 3.15 13.34 -3.72
CA GLN A 199 3.46 14.75 -3.47
C GLN A 199 3.90 15.02 -2.01
N LEU A 200 3.42 14.22 -1.06
CA LEU A 200 3.68 14.42 0.37
C LEU A 200 4.92 13.69 0.88
N LYS A 201 5.27 12.56 0.28
CA LYS A 201 6.34 11.70 0.75
C LYS A 201 7.29 11.49 -0.41
N SER A 202 8.48 12.08 -0.33
CA SER A 202 9.65 11.73 -1.15
C SER A 202 10.11 10.30 -0.82
N ILE A 203 9.19 9.34 -0.96
CA ILE A 203 9.37 7.91 -0.88
C ILE A 203 9.44 7.46 -2.33
N ASP A 204 10.47 6.69 -2.65
CA ASP A 204 10.57 6.01 -3.94
C ASP A 204 9.28 5.22 -4.15
N ALA A 205 8.52 5.57 -5.19
CA ALA A 205 7.31 4.85 -5.54
C ALA A 205 7.65 3.36 -5.72
N PRO A 206 6.80 2.44 -5.24
CA PRO A 206 7.08 1.02 -5.40
C PRO A 206 7.20 0.71 -6.90
N THR A 207 8.18 -0.14 -7.25
CA THR A 207 8.44 -0.52 -8.65
C THR A 207 7.38 -1.46 -9.22
N SER A 208 6.47 -1.96 -8.37
CA SER A 208 5.32 -2.79 -8.71
C SER A 208 4.21 -2.54 -7.68
N TRP A 209 2.96 -2.63 -8.11
CA TRP A 209 1.76 -2.48 -7.28
C TRP A 209 1.21 -3.81 -6.77
N ASP A 210 1.80 -4.92 -7.21
CA ASP A 210 1.39 -6.27 -6.81
C ASP A 210 1.60 -6.51 -5.31
N LYS A 211 0.58 -7.12 -4.69
CA LYS A 211 0.57 -7.46 -3.27
C LYS A 211 0.25 -8.93 -3.09
N ILE A 212 0.82 -9.52 -2.05
CA ILE A 212 0.28 -10.75 -1.49
C ILE A 212 -0.94 -10.39 -0.66
N ALA A 213 -2.08 -11.00 -1.01
CA ALA A 213 -3.32 -10.87 -0.28
C ALA A 213 -3.43 -11.97 0.79
N TYR A 214 -3.95 -11.59 1.96
CA TYR A 214 -4.18 -12.45 3.11
C TYR A 214 -5.69 -12.53 3.31
N VAL A 215 -6.25 -13.67 2.93
CA VAL A 215 -7.70 -13.89 2.86
C VAL A 215 -8.06 -15.07 3.74
N GLU A 216 -8.86 -14.82 4.78
CA GLU A 216 -9.48 -15.84 5.62
C GLU A 216 -10.93 -15.44 5.91
N VAL A 217 -11.88 -16.36 5.70
CA VAL A 217 -13.31 -16.09 5.93
C VAL A 217 -13.55 -15.63 7.36
N GLY A 218 -14.22 -14.50 7.52
CA GLY A 218 -14.51 -13.89 8.82
C GLY A 218 -13.39 -13.03 9.40
N LYS A 219 -12.23 -12.93 8.72
CA LYS A 219 -11.17 -11.98 9.05
C LYS A 219 -11.17 -10.78 8.11
N ILE A 220 -10.43 -9.74 8.48
CA ILE A 220 -10.25 -8.55 7.64
C ILE A 220 -9.43 -8.89 6.40
N TYR A 221 -9.69 -8.20 5.29
CA TYR A 221 -8.81 -8.29 4.12
C TYR A 221 -7.44 -7.70 4.41
N GLY A 222 -6.39 -8.45 4.13
CA GLY A 222 -5.02 -7.99 4.25
C GLY A 222 -4.30 -7.98 2.90
N ALA A 223 -3.44 -6.99 2.68
CA ALA A 223 -2.57 -6.95 1.51
C ALA A 223 -1.22 -6.32 1.89
N ILE A 224 -0.12 -6.93 1.44
CA ILE A 224 1.25 -6.44 1.64
C ILE A 224 1.97 -6.51 0.29
N TYR A 225 2.66 -5.44 -0.12
CA TYR A 225 3.46 -5.46 -1.35
C TYR A 225 4.36 -6.69 -1.40
N ILE A 226 4.48 -7.26 -2.59
CA ILE A 226 5.11 -8.57 -2.79
C ILE A 226 6.54 -8.65 -2.24
N ASP A 227 7.29 -7.54 -2.28
CA ASP A 227 8.67 -7.48 -1.78
C ASP A 227 8.77 -7.45 -0.24
N TYR A 228 7.69 -7.06 0.45
CA TYR A 228 7.62 -7.01 1.92
C TYR A 228 6.92 -8.24 2.54
N ALA A 229 6.14 -9.01 1.77
CA ALA A 229 5.50 -10.24 2.24
C ALA A 229 6.53 -11.35 2.49
N LYS A 230 6.86 -11.64 3.76
CA LYS A 230 7.88 -12.65 4.12
C LYS A 230 7.29 -14.02 4.46
N SER A 231 5.98 -14.08 4.69
CA SER A 231 5.23 -15.30 4.96
C SER A 231 3.86 -15.19 4.30
N LEU A 232 3.26 -16.33 3.98
CA LEU A 232 1.89 -16.42 3.46
C LEU A 232 0.85 -16.58 4.58
N SER A 233 1.29 -16.74 5.84
CA SER A 233 0.39 -16.95 6.96
C SER A 233 -0.36 -15.68 7.33
N TYR A 234 -1.64 -15.83 7.70
CA TYR A 234 -2.44 -14.70 8.16
C TYR A 234 -1.88 -14.10 9.47
N ASP A 235 -1.34 -14.93 10.38
CA ASP A 235 -0.67 -14.46 11.62
C ASP A 235 0.52 -13.51 11.34
N PHE A 236 1.21 -13.71 10.21
CA PHE A 236 2.25 -12.79 9.77
C PHE A 236 1.66 -11.44 9.39
N TYR A 237 0.54 -11.42 8.66
CA TYR A 237 -0.17 -10.19 8.33
C TYR A 237 -0.67 -9.46 9.57
N GLU A 238 -1.25 -10.16 10.56
CA GLU A 238 -1.69 -9.53 11.82
C GLU A 238 -0.51 -8.90 12.57
N THR A 239 0.63 -9.59 12.60
CA THR A 239 1.86 -9.07 13.22
C THR A 239 2.43 -7.88 12.46
N TYR A 240 2.43 -7.94 11.12
CA TYR A 240 2.85 -6.83 10.26
C TYR A 240 1.98 -5.60 10.48
N LYS A 241 0.66 -5.77 10.50
CA LYS A 241 -0.31 -4.70 10.73
C LYS A 241 -0.12 -4.03 12.10
N ARG A 242 0.06 -4.81 13.16
CA ARG A 242 0.32 -4.28 14.52
C ARG A 242 1.58 -3.43 14.56
N LYS A 243 2.68 -3.90 13.96
CA LYS A 243 3.93 -3.13 13.89
C LYS A 243 3.77 -1.81 13.12
N TRP A 244 2.94 -1.81 12.07
CA TRP A 244 2.64 -0.59 11.31
C TRP A 244 1.87 0.42 12.16
N GLN A 245 0.86 -0.04 12.92
CA GLN A 245 0.10 0.80 13.85
C GLN A 245 1.00 1.40 14.95
N GLU A 246 1.89 0.60 15.53
CA GLU A 246 2.90 1.09 16.50
C GLU A 246 3.79 2.18 15.88
N CYS A 247 4.19 2.02 14.61
CA CYS A 247 4.97 3.04 13.91
C CYS A 247 4.16 4.33 13.65
N GLU A 248 2.88 4.21 13.30
CA GLU A 248 2.00 5.36 13.09
C GLU A 248 1.80 6.16 14.39
N GLU A 249 1.62 5.49 15.53
CA GLU A 249 1.52 6.11 16.85
C GLU A 249 2.81 6.89 17.19
N ILE A 250 3.97 6.26 17.04
CA ILE A 250 5.27 6.91 17.27
C ILE A 250 5.47 8.12 16.36
N LEU A 251 5.08 8.01 15.08
CA LEU A 251 5.17 9.11 14.12
C LEU A 251 4.23 10.26 14.48
N CYS A 252 3.02 9.97 14.96
CA CYS A 252 2.09 10.98 15.47
C CYS A 252 2.68 11.73 16.67
N GLU A 253 3.21 11.02 17.66
CA GLU A 253 3.86 11.64 18.83
C GLU A 253 5.04 12.54 18.44
N TYR A 254 5.88 12.08 17.51
CA TYR A 254 7.00 12.87 16.99
C TYR A 254 6.52 14.13 16.28
N ASN A 255 5.48 14.03 15.45
CA ASN A 255 4.92 15.17 14.74
C ASN A 255 4.34 16.22 15.70
N ASP A 256 3.67 15.77 16.77
CA ASP A 256 3.17 16.66 17.82
C ASP A 256 4.31 17.41 18.56
N GLU A 257 5.42 16.72 18.82
CA GLU A 257 6.60 17.33 19.41
C GLU A 257 7.23 18.37 18.47
N VAL A 258 7.37 18.06 17.18
CA VAL A 258 7.86 19.00 16.16
C VAL A 258 6.95 20.22 16.07
N LEU A 259 5.63 20.04 16.08
CA LEU A 259 4.66 21.14 16.08
C LEU A 259 4.78 22.02 17.32
N ARG A 260 4.96 21.42 18.51
CA ARG A 260 5.21 22.16 19.75
C ARG A 260 6.51 22.95 19.69
N TYR A 261 7.60 22.33 19.27
CA TYR A 261 8.89 23.00 19.09
C TYR A 261 8.77 24.17 18.10
N ASN A 262 8.16 23.95 16.94
CA ASN A 262 7.95 24.98 15.91
C ASN A 262 7.14 26.17 16.45
N ARG A 263 6.10 25.93 17.24
CA ARG A 263 5.35 27.00 17.93
C ARG A 263 6.22 27.76 18.94
N GLU A 264 7.05 27.06 19.70
CA GLU A 264 7.93 27.70 20.69
C GLU A 264 9.04 28.56 20.08
N ILE A 265 9.55 28.19 18.90
CA ILE A 265 10.63 28.93 18.23
C ILE A 265 10.12 30.00 17.27
N ALA A 266 8.84 29.94 16.87
CA ALA A 266 8.25 30.92 15.97
C ALA A 266 8.37 32.35 16.52
N GLY A 267 8.97 33.24 15.72
CA GLY A 267 9.17 34.64 16.09
C GLY A 267 10.36 34.92 17.02
N LYS A 268 11.14 33.90 17.41
CA LYS A 268 12.37 34.09 18.17
C LYS A 268 13.55 34.36 17.23
N ILE A 269 14.34 35.39 17.54
CA ILE A 269 15.60 35.71 16.86
C ILE A 269 16.73 35.07 17.68
N TYR A 270 17.56 34.25 17.03
CA TYR A 270 18.70 33.60 17.68
C TYR A 270 20.01 34.24 17.22
N TYR A 271 20.95 34.35 18.15
CA TYR A 271 22.33 34.74 17.88
C TYR A 271 23.21 33.50 18.07
N VAL A 272 24.00 33.17 17.05
CA VAL A 272 24.98 32.08 17.15
C VAL A 272 26.31 32.68 17.60
N TYR A 273 26.90 32.09 18.64
CA TYR A 273 28.22 32.46 19.12
C TYR A 273 29.25 31.56 18.42
N ILE A 274 29.97 32.11 17.46
CA ILE A 274 31.14 31.45 16.90
C ILE A 274 32.33 31.89 17.76
N LEU A 275 32.82 31.00 18.63
CA LEU A 275 34.07 31.21 19.33
C LEU A 275 35.21 30.83 18.39
N ASN A 276 35.71 31.81 17.64
CA ASN A 276 37.06 31.76 17.10
C ASN A 276 38.01 32.44 18.09
N ASP A 277 39.16 31.80 18.34
CA ASP A 277 40.14 32.10 19.40
C ASP A 277 40.78 33.51 19.39
N SER A 278 40.19 34.52 18.72
CA SER A 278 40.69 35.89 18.80
C SER A 278 39.69 37.04 18.66
N GLN A 279 38.42 36.85 18.26
CA GLN A 279 37.44 37.97 18.24
C GLN A 279 35.99 37.52 18.45
N ARG A 280 35.29 38.15 19.41
CA ARG A 280 33.83 38.02 19.60
C ARG A 280 33.11 38.96 18.62
N CYS A 281 32.56 38.43 17.54
CA CYS A 281 31.67 39.16 16.64
C CYS A 281 30.25 38.59 16.71
N TRP A 282 29.25 39.47 16.63
CA TRP A 282 27.83 39.12 16.61
C TRP A 282 27.33 39.16 15.17
N GLU A 283 26.92 38.01 14.64
CA GLU A 283 26.19 37.96 13.38
C GLU A 283 24.73 37.58 13.64
N LYS A 284 23.82 38.38 13.10
CA LYS A 284 22.39 38.11 13.12
C LYS A 284 22.09 37.17 11.96
N ILE A 285 21.56 35.99 12.26
CA ILE A 285 21.02 35.11 11.21
C ILE A 285 19.57 35.53 10.98
N ALA A 286 19.25 35.91 9.74
CA ALA A 286 17.92 36.34 9.31
C ALA A 286 16.99 35.13 9.09
#